data_AF-A0AA43M6D9-F1
#
_entry.id   AF-A0AA43M6D9-F1
#
_cell.length_a   1.000
_cell.length_b   1.000
_cell.length_c   1.000
_cell.angle_alpha   90.00
_cell.angle_beta   90.00
_cell.angle_gamma   90.00
#
_symmetry.space_group_name_H-M   'P 1'
#
loop_
_entity.id
_entity.type
_entity.pdbx_description
1 polymer ?
#
loop_
_entity_poly.entity_id
_entity_poly.type
_entity_poly.pdbx_seq_one_letter_code
_entity_poly.pdbx_strand_id
1 'polypeptide(L)'
;MKRSLCVLLLFVLTACSPWNQEEDSAGRAVTVVADGAEFPLAVRAAGDGQTDRERHEQQYQALVEQIEPGDIPYIQLGEPIEVHLAEEEDADYELTDVILLPDGSYKYKTPDNRPQTVVISGGSGSFELGINPAAFLSSSASDYEPGATLRGFRLSGMGGGELQNIYFVLRTDAGSVGPSL
;
A
#
# COMPACT_ATOMS: atom_id res chain seq x y z
N MET A 1 9.22 62.16 -24.78
CA MET A 1 9.79 60.83 -25.13
C MET A 1 10.92 60.50 -24.17
N LYS A 2 10.71 59.53 -23.25
CA LYS A 2 11.75 58.77 -22.54
C LYS A 2 11.09 57.69 -21.67
N ARG A 3 11.11 56.45 -22.20
CA ARG A 3 11.25 55.11 -21.59
C ARG A 3 10.79 54.99 -20.12
N SER A 4 9.65 54.36 -19.82
CA SER A 4 9.38 52.91 -19.79
C SER A 4 10.34 52.12 -18.90
N LEU A 5 9.84 51.70 -17.73
CA LEU A 5 10.31 50.57 -16.94
C LEU A 5 9.14 50.06 -16.07
N CYS A 6 8.29 49.22 -16.63
CA CYS A 6 7.35 48.39 -15.85
C CYS A 6 8.16 47.20 -15.29
N VAL A 7 8.46 47.24 -13.99
CA VAL A 7 8.98 46.07 -13.28
C VAL A 7 7.79 45.16 -12.98
N LEU A 8 7.70 44.08 -13.75
CA LEU A 8 6.69 43.03 -13.62
C LEU A 8 7.25 42.01 -12.62
N LEU A 9 6.73 42.03 -11.39
CA LEU A 9 7.11 41.12 -10.31
C LEU A 9 6.33 39.81 -10.48
N LEU A 10 6.94 38.84 -11.15
CA LEU A 10 6.46 37.46 -11.25
C LEU A 10 6.81 36.71 -9.96
N PHE A 11 5.83 36.59 -9.05
CA PHE A 11 5.88 35.61 -7.97
C PHE A 11 5.56 34.23 -8.57
N VAL A 12 6.61 33.47 -8.88
CA VAL A 12 6.47 32.04 -9.18
C VAL A 12 6.35 31.32 -7.83
N LEU A 13 5.11 31.08 -7.39
CA LEU A 13 4.83 30.16 -6.28
C LEU A 13 4.90 28.73 -6.83
N THR A 14 6.11 28.17 -6.89
CA THR A 14 6.29 26.71 -6.93
C THR A 14 5.90 26.17 -5.56
N ALA A 15 4.62 25.86 -5.37
CA ALA A 15 4.17 25.02 -4.29
C ALA A 15 4.51 23.56 -4.65
N CYS A 16 5.75 23.15 -4.41
CA CYS A 16 5.99 21.75 -4.08
C CYS A 16 5.46 21.59 -2.66
N SER A 17 4.32 20.95 -2.48
CA SER A 17 3.87 20.51 -1.17
C SER A 17 4.95 19.59 -0.60
N PRO A 18 5.61 19.95 0.51
CA PRO A 18 6.46 19.00 1.20
C PRO A 18 5.51 18.00 1.87
N TRP A 19 5.55 16.76 1.38
CA TRP A 19 5.02 15.60 2.08
C TRP A 19 5.74 15.56 3.44
N ASN A 20 5.07 16.02 4.50
CA ASN A 20 5.60 15.97 5.85
C ASN A 20 5.60 14.52 6.29
N GLN A 21 6.73 13.87 6.05
CA GLN A 21 7.13 12.62 6.66
C GLN A 21 7.30 12.91 8.16
N GLU A 22 6.32 12.54 8.98
CA GLU A 22 6.56 12.36 10.40
C GLU A 22 7.49 11.16 10.55
N GLU A 23 8.79 11.45 10.66
CA GLU A 23 9.77 10.56 11.25
C GLU A 23 9.40 10.33 12.72
N ASP A 24 8.97 9.12 13.08
CA ASP A 24 9.40 8.52 14.35
C ASP A 24 9.39 6.98 14.30
N SER A 25 10.37 6.45 13.61
CA SER A 25 11.38 5.54 14.18
C SER A 25 12.54 5.54 13.20
N ALA A 26 13.77 5.31 13.65
CA ALA A 26 14.95 5.16 12.80
C ALA A 26 14.85 3.88 11.93
N GLY A 27 13.85 3.82 11.06
CA GLY A 27 13.41 2.65 10.32
C GLY A 27 13.90 2.72 8.88
N ARG A 28 14.49 1.61 8.42
CA ARG A 28 15.01 1.39 7.07
C ARG A 28 14.01 1.88 6.01
N ALA A 29 14.51 2.50 4.94
CA ALA A 29 13.65 2.84 3.82
C ALA A 29 13.16 1.56 3.13
N VAL A 30 11.84 1.43 3.02
CA VAL A 30 11.16 0.36 2.31
C VAL A 30 10.35 1.02 1.21
N THR A 31 10.38 0.45 0.01
CA THR A 31 9.55 0.87 -1.12
C THR A 31 8.78 -0.32 -1.64
N VAL A 32 7.49 -0.11 -1.93
CA VAL A 32 6.66 -1.09 -2.63
C VAL A 32 6.28 -0.50 -3.97
N VAL A 33 6.48 -1.27 -5.04
CA VAL A 33 6.30 -0.83 -6.42
C VAL A 33 5.43 -1.83 -7.17
N ALA A 34 4.55 -1.35 -8.03
CA ALA A 34 4.07 -2.14 -9.16
C ALA A 34 3.76 -1.24 -10.35
N ASP A 35 3.87 -1.80 -11.56
CA ASP A 35 3.78 -1.06 -12.83
C ASP A 35 4.68 0.20 -12.86
N GLY A 36 5.85 0.13 -12.20
CA GLY A 36 6.81 1.23 -12.10
C GLY A 36 6.40 2.41 -11.22
N ALA A 37 5.29 2.31 -10.48
CA ALA A 37 4.81 3.33 -9.55
C ALA A 37 5.02 2.91 -8.09
N GLU A 38 5.49 3.84 -7.26
CA GLU A 38 5.63 3.65 -5.81
C GLU A 38 4.29 3.84 -5.09
N PHE A 39 4.07 3.07 -4.02
CA PHE A 39 2.85 3.17 -3.22
C PHE A 39 3.08 3.90 -1.90
N PRO A 40 2.11 4.71 -1.44
CA PRO A 40 2.08 5.14 -0.05
C PRO A 40 2.04 3.92 0.88
N LEU A 41 2.92 3.92 1.89
CA LEU A 41 3.07 2.83 2.83
C LEU A 41 3.29 3.35 4.26
N ALA A 42 2.97 2.51 5.23
CA ALA A 42 3.27 2.73 6.64
C ALA A 42 4.17 1.62 7.16
N VAL A 43 5.33 1.98 7.69
CA VAL A 43 6.24 1.04 8.37
C VAL A 43 6.08 1.21 9.89
N ARG A 44 5.93 0.09 10.59
CA ARG A 44 5.78 0.07 12.05
C ARG A 44 6.62 -1.07 12.64
N ALA A 45 7.36 -0.78 13.71
CA ALA A 45 7.89 -1.84 14.56
C ALA A 45 6.73 -2.72 15.03
N ALA A 46 6.90 -4.03 14.94
CA ALA A 46 5.95 -4.96 15.54
C ALA A 46 6.20 -4.95 17.05
N GLY A 47 5.46 -4.13 17.80
CA GLY A 47 5.48 -4.20 19.26
C GLY A 47 5.18 -5.62 19.74
N ASP A 48 5.90 -6.08 20.77
CA ASP A 48 5.73 -7.29 21.62
C ASP A 48 4.98 -8.54 21.10
N GLY A 49 4.90 -8.76 19.78
CA GLY A 49 4.23 -9.89 19.15
C GLY A 49 2.70 -9.78 19.04
N GLN A 50 2.13 -8.57 19.10
CA GLN A 50 0.68 -8.41 19.20
C GLN A 50 -0.09 -8.67 17.91
N THR A 51 -0.90 -9.73 17.94
CA THR A 51 -1.91 -10.17 16.96
C THR A 51 -3.18 -9.32 16.99
N ASP A 52 -3.09 -8.06 17.41
CA ASP A 52 -4.28 -7.26 17.70
C ASP A 52 -4.89 -6.72 16.40
N ARG A 53 -5.98 -7.38 15.98
CA ARG A 53 -6.75 -7.04 14.79
C ARG A 53 -7.09 -5.55 14.74
N GLU A 54 -7.48 -4.96 15.88
CA GLU A 54 -7.88 -3.55 15.96
C GLU A 54 -6.72 -2.62 15.60
N ARG A 55 -5.50 -2.93 16.05
CA ARG A 55 -4.31 -2.14 15.72
C ARG A 55 -3.97 -2.21 14.24
N HIS A 56 -4.09 -3.39 13.63
CA HIS A 56 -3.87 -3.53 12.18
C HIS A 56 -4.93 -2.77 11.38
N GLU A 57 -6.20 -2.81 11.81
CA GLU A 57 -7.28 -2.03 11.20
C GLU A 57 -6.96 -0.53 11.24
N GLN A 58 -6.52 -0.02 12.39
CA GLN A 58 -6.14 1.39 12.54
C GLN A 58 -5.02 1.81 11.59
N GLN A 59 -4.07 0.92 11.26
CA GLN A 59 -3.03 1.26 10.26
C GLN A 59 -3.61 1.40 8.85
N TYR A 60 -4.56 0.55 8.47
CA TYR A 60 -5.24 0.67 7.18
C TYR A 60 -6.13 1.91 7.11
N GLN A 61 -6.89 2.20 8.17
CA GLN A 61 -7.70 3.42 8.27
C GLN A 61 -6.82 4.67 8.13
N ALA A 62 -5.71 4.73 8.88
CA ALA A 62 -4.77 5.84 8.79
C ALA A 62 -4.18 6.01 7.38
N LEU A 63 -3.86 4.92 6.67
CA LEU A 63 -3.38 4.99 5.28
C LEU A 63 -4.47 5.51 4.33
N VAL A 64 -5.69 4.99 4.45
CA VAL A 64 -6.81 5.39 3.59
C VAL A 64 -7.21 6.85 3.85
N GLU A 65 -7.17 7.33 5.09
CA GLU A 65 -7.46 8.74 5.43
C GLU A 65 -6.44 9.72 4.84
N GLN A 66 -5.22 9.27 4.56
CA GLN A 66 -4.13 10.11 4.03
C GLN A 66 -4.11 10.18 2.49
N ILE A 67 -4.84 9.31 1.80
CA ILE A 67 -4.81 9.17 0.34
C ILE A 67 -6.19 9.53 -0.21
N GLU A 68 -6.28 10.40 -1.21
CA GLU A 68 -7.56 10.61 -1.87
C GLU A 68 -8.06 9.29 -2.49
N PRO A 69 -9.35 8.93 -2.39
CA PRO A 69 -9.83 7.62 -2.86
C PRO A 69 -9.50 7.30 -4.33
N GLY A 70 -9.40 8.33 -5.19
CA GLY A 70 -9.02 8.18 -6.59
C GLY A 70 -7.52 7.90 -6.81
N ASP A 71 -6.68 8.29 -5.86
CA ASP A 71 -5.23 8.18 -5.90
C ASP A 71 -4.72 6.86 -5.30
N ILE A 72 -5.60 6.07 -4.65
CA ILE A 72 -5.25 4.71 -4.25
C ILE A 72 -4.93 3.89 -5.51
N PRO A 73 -3.71 3.35 -5.64
CA PRO A 73 -3.26 2.66 -6.85
C PRO A 73 -4.16 1.49 -7.21
N TYR A 74 -4.54 1.38 -8.49
CA TYR A 74 -5.19 0.18 -9.02
C TYR A 74 -4.15 -0.73 -9.63
N ILE A 75 -4.13 -2.01 -9.22
CA ILE A 75 -3.26 -3.04 -9.79
C ILE A 75 -4.09 -4.20 -10.30
N GLN A 76 -3.79 -4.66 -11.52
CA GLN A 76 -4.45 -5.80 -12.13
C GLN A 76 -4.03 -7.10 -11.44
N LEU A 77 -4.98 -8.03 -11.26
CA LEU A 77 -4.68 -9.35 -10.73
C LEU A 77 -3.71 -10.10 -11.66
N GLY A 78 -2.73 -10.78 -11.09
CA GLY A 78 -1.65 -11.46 -11.81
C GLY A 78 -0.41 -10.60 -12.06
N GLU A 79 -0.47 -9.29 -11.80
CA GLU A 79 0.71 -8.43 -11.87
C GLU A 79 1.65 -8.65 -10.67
N PRO A 80 2.96 -8.54 -10.86
CA PRO A 80 3.93 -8.62 -9.77
C PRO A 80 3.90 -7.34 -8.93
N ILE A 81 3.96 -7.51 -7.62
CA ILE A 81 4.28 -6.45 -6.66
C ILE A 81 5.72 -6.66 -6.21
N GLU A 82 6.54 -5.62 -6.36
CA GLU A 82 7.93 -5.61 -5.95
C GLU A 82 8.08 -4.94 -4.58
N VAL A 83 8.95 -5.49 -3.75
CA VAL A 83 9.32 -4.97 -2.44
C VAL A 83 10.82 -4.75 -2.43
N HIS A 84 11.23 -3.52 -2.13
CA HIS A 84 12.62 -3.10 -2.09
C HIS A 84 12.96 -2.64 -0.67
N LEU A 85 14.01 -3.22 -0.09
CA LEU A 85 14.59 -2.80 1.18
C LEU A 85 15.87 -2.00 0.89
N ALA A 86 16.09 -0.92 1.63
CA ALA A 86 17.25 -0.05 1.44
C ALA A 86 18.61 -0.73 1.70
N GLU A 87 18.62 -1.80 2.47
CA GLU A 87 19.82 -2.58 2.76
C GLU A 87 19.74 -3.91 2.01
N GLU A 88 20.89 -4.37 1.50
CA GLU A 88 21.04 -5.66 0.82
C GLU A 88 20.98 -6.84 1.82
N GLU A 89 19.87 -6.94 2.55
CA GLU A 89 19.60 -8.04 3.47
C GLU A 89 18.62 -9.05 2.87
N ASP A 90 18.84 -10.30 3.23
CA ASP A 90 17.89 -11.38 2.97
C ASP A 90 16.85 -11.40 4.10
N ALA A 91 15.58 -11.46 3.74
CA ALA A 91 14.48 -11.46 4.71
C ALA A 91 13.27 -12.21 4.18
N ASP A 92 12.59 -12.93 5.08
CA ASP A 92 11.32 -13.58 4.80
C ASP A 92 10.20 -12.80 5.48
N TYR A 93 9.22 -12.36 4.69
CA TYR A 93 8.02 -11.69 5.19
C TYR A 93 6.79 -12.57 4.98
N GLU A 94 5.93 -12.64 5.99
CA GLU A 94 4.59 -13.17 5.86
C GLU A 94 3.64 -12.09 5.32
N LEU A 95 3.05 -12.35 4.15
CA LEU A 95 2.04 -11.51 3.53
C LEU A 95 0.66 -11.87 4.05
N THR A 96 -0.03 -10.88 4.59
CA THR A 96 -1.46 -10.89 4.89
C THR A 96 -2.19 -9.99 3.91
N ASP A 97 -3.34 -10.44 3.42
CA ASP A 97 -4.18 -9.73 2.47
C ASP A 97 -5.64 -9.78 2.93
N VAL A 98 -6.25 -8.61 3.06
CA VAL A 98 -7.59 -8.40 3.61
C VAL A 98 -8.44 -7.56 2.66
N ILE A 99 -9.77 -7.77 2.68
CA ILE A 99 -10.71 -6.87 2.01
C ILE A 99 -11.12 -5.76 2.98
N LEU A 100 -11.05 -4.52 2.53
CA LEU A 100 -11.37 -3.33 3.30
C LEU A 100 -12.69 -2.69 2.83
N LEU A 101 -13.33 -1.96 3.73
CA LEU A 101 -14.36 -0.96 3.44
C LEU A 101 -13.70 0.35 2.99
N PRO A 102 -14.45 1.29 2.37
CA PRO A 102 -13.89 2.56 1.90
C PRO A 102 -13.24 3.44 2.98
N ASP A 103 -13.52 3.19 4.26
CA ASP A 103 -12.88 3.87 5.39
C ASP A 103 -11.60 3.17 5.89
N GLY A 104 -11.17 2.10 5.24
CA GLY A 104 -10.02 1.29 5.62
C GLY A 104 -10.30 0.26 6.73
N SER A 105 -11.52 0.17 7.25
CA SER A 105 -11.89 -0.90 8.19
C SER A 105 -12.04 -2.25 7.49
N TYR A 106 -11.93 -3.35 8.23
CA TYR A 106 -12.10 -4.67 7.63
C TYR A 106 -13.53 -4.94 7.18
N LYS A 107 -13.71 -5.34 5.92
CA LYS A 107 -15.02 -5.77 5.42
C LYS A 107 -15.48 -7.09 6.02
N TYR A 108 -14.55 -7.99 6.31
CA TYR A 108 -14.83 -9.33 6.84
C TYR A 108 -14.06 -9.61 8.14
N LYS A 109 -14.65 -10.45 9.01
CA LYS A 109 -14.09 -10.78 10.34
C LYS A 109 -12.86 -11.67 10.29
N THR A 110 -12.69 -12.46 9.25
CA THR A 110 -11.59 -13.41 9.13
C THR A 110 -11.04 -13.33 7.71
N PRO A 111 -9.79 -12.89 7.49
CA PRO A 111 -9.16 -13.06 6.20
C PRO A 111 -8.92 -14.55 5.97
N ASP A 112 -9.50 -15.12 4.91
CA ASP A 112 -9.38 -16.55 4.59
C ASP A 112 -8.17 -16.82 3.69
N ASN A 113 -7.06 -16.16 4.00
CA ASN A 113 -5.88 -16.19 3.17
C ASN A 113 -4.77 -16.81 4.01
N ARG A 114 -4.37 -18.03 3.67
CA ARG A 114 -3.15 -18.62 4.21
C ARG A 114 -2.00 -17.65 3.90
N PRO A 115 -1.16 -17.29 4.88
CA PRO A 115 -0.09 -16.34 4.65
C PRO A 115 0.84 -16.86 3.55
N GLN A 116 1.11 -16.01 2.56
CA GLN A 116 2.12 -16.25 1.54
C GLN A 116 3.45 -15.71 2.05
N THR A 117 4.54 -16.46 1.90
CA THR A 117 5.88 -15.95 2.20
C THR A 117 6.40 -15.16 1.01
N VAL A 118 6.86 -13.94 1.25
CA VAL A 118 7.61 -13.10 0.30
C VAL A 118 9.07 -13.16 0.70
N VAL A 119 9.88 -13.78 -0.16
CA VAL A 119 11.33 -13.91 0.04
C VAL A 119 12.00 -12.70 -0.59
N ILE A 120 12.76 -11.96 0.20
CA ILE A 120 13.60 -10.86 -0.23
C ILE A 120 15.04 -11.36 -0.21
N SER A 121 15.76 -11.22 -1.33
CA SER A 121 17.16 -11.61 -1.44
C SER A 121 17.97 -10.47 -2.04
N GLY A 122 19.07 -10.11 -1.37
CA GLY A 122 19.87 -8.95 -1.76
C GLY A 122 19.06 -7.65 -1.80
N GLY A 123 18.11 -7.47 -0.88
CA GLY A 123 17.31 -6.26 -0.75
C GLY A 123 16.09 -6.15 -1.68
N SER A 124 15.82 -7.12 -2.55
CA SER A 124 14.63 -7.11 -3.42
C SER A 124 13.88 -8.44 -3.42
N GLY A 125 12.55 -8.36 -3.50
CA GLY A 125 11.67 -9.52 -3.60
C GLY A 125 10.39 -9.15 -4.34
N SER A 126 9.61 -10.16 -4.74
CA SER A 126 8.33 -9.93 -5.39
C SER A 126 7.32 -11.01 -5.06
N PHE A 127 6.04 -10.67 -5.22
CA PHE A 127 4.94 -11.63 -5.19
C PHE A 127 3.90 -11.28 -6.26
N GLU A 128 3.20 -12.29 -6.76
CA GLU A 128 2.11 -12.09 -7.71
C GLU A 128 0.83 -11.66 -6.97
N LEU A 129 0.15 -10.62 -7.47
CA LEU A 129 -1.12 -10.17 -6.92
C LEU A 129 -2.26 -11.15 -7.27
N GLY A 130 -2.40 -12.17 -6.44
CA GLY A 130 -3.44 -13.19 -6.62
C GLY A 130 -4.86 -12.72 -6.28
N ILE A 131 -5.82 -13.57 -6.66
CA ILE A 131 -7.22 -13.46 -6.26
C ILE A 131 -7.34 -13.60 -4.74
N ASN A 132 -8.10 -12.70 -4.11
CA ASN A 132 -8.56 -12.87 -2.73
C ASN A 132 -9.97 -13.51 -2.75
N PRO A 133 -10.15 -14.75 -2.28
CA PRO A 133 -11.46 -15.43 -2.30
C PRO A 133 -12.56 -14.64 -1.57
N ALA A 134 -12.21 -13.85 -0.56
CA ALA A 134 -13.17 -13.05 0.19
C ALA A 134 -13.79 -11.92 -0.66
N ALA A 135 -13.16 -11.51 -1.77
CA ALA A 135 -13.73 -10.52 -2.69
C ALA A 135 -15.05 -11.00 -3.33
N PHE A 136 -15.27 -12.31 -3.41
CA PHE A 136 -16.52 -12.88 -3.95
C PHE A 136 -17.65 -13.00 -2.91
N LEU A 137 -17.40 -12.67 -1.65
CA LEU A 137 -18.38 -12.82 -0.57
C LEU A 137 -19.38 -11.66 -0.48
N SER A 138 -19.24 -10.63 -1.33
CA SER A 138 -20.18 -9.52 -1.31
C SER A 138 -21.53 -9.86 -1.93
N SER A 139 -22.60 -9.27 -1.42
CA SER A 139 -23.91 -9.27 -2.08
C SER A 139 -24.16 -7.99 -2.87
N SER A 140 -23.26 -6.99 -2.84
CA SER A 140 -23.42 -5.74 -3.58
C SER A 140 -22.81 -5.87 -4.97
N ALA A 141 -23.60 -5.58 -6.01
CA ALA A 141 -23.12 -5.58 -7.39
C ALA A 141 -21.98 -4.58 -7.63
N SER A 142 -21.98 -3.45 -6.90
CA SER A 142 -20.95 -2.41 -7.02
C SER A 142 -19.55 -2.90 -6.64
N ASP A 143 -19.44 -3.92 -5.79
CA ASP A 143 -18.13 -4.44 -5.37
C ASP A 143 -17.43 -5.26 -6.47
N TYR A 144 -18.16 -5.60 -7.54
CA TYR A 144 -17.65 -6.32 -8.70
C TYR A 144 -17.34 -5.39 -9.89
N GLU A 145 -17.53 -4.08 -9.74
CA GLU A 145 -17.08 -3.11 -10.72
C GLU A 145 -15.54 -3.10 -10.81
N PRO A 146 -14.97 -2.77 -11.98
CA PRO A 146 -13.52 -2.70 -12.14
C PRO A 146 -12.85 -1.79 -11.11
N GLY A 147 -11.84 -2.30 -10.42
CA GLY A 147 -11.09 -1.58 -9.40
C GLY A 147 -11.89 -1.23 -8.13
N ALA A 148 -13.08 -1.80 -7.92
CA ALA A 148 -13.92 -1.48 -6.76
C ALA A 148 -13.47 -2.19 -5.47
N THR A 149 -12.62 -3.22 -5.56
CA THR A 149 -12.16 -3.96 -4.38
C THR A 149 -10.96 -3.26 -3.75
N LEU A 150 -11.16 -2.65 -2.59
CA LEU A 150 -10.08 -2.13 -1.76
C LEU A 150 -9.47 -3.26 -0.91
N ARG A 151 -8.15 -3.45 -1.01
CA ARG A 151 -7.38 -4.46 -0.29
C ARG A 151 -6.33 -3.79 0.58
N GLY A 152 -6.15 -4.34 1.77
CA GLY A 152 -5.06 -4.00 2.69
C GLY A 152 -4.05 -5.12 2.73
N PHE A 153 -2.78 -4.77 2.62
CA PHE A 153 -1.67 -5.72 2.68
C PHE A 153 -0.79 -5.41 3.88
N ARG A 154 -0.33 -6.47 4.54
CA ARG A 154 0.68 -6.40 5.59
C ARG A 154 1.76 -7.42 5.34
N LEU A 155 2.99 -6.95 5.20
CA LEU A 155 4.19 -7.79 5.26
C LEU A 155 4.71 -7.76 6.70
N SER A 156 4.79 -8.93 7.35
CA SER A 156 5.32 -9.08 8.70
C SER A 156 6.58 -9.94 8.68
N GLY A 157 7.71 -9.42 9.12
CA GLY A 157 8.98 -10.13 9.00
C GLY A 157 10.12 -9.45 9.76
N MET A 158 11.24 -10.14 9.85
CA MET A 158 12.45 -9.60 10.48
C MET A 158 13.20 -8.73 9.47
N GLY A 159 13.37 -7.44 9.79
CA GLY A 159 14.21 -6.52 9.02
C GLY A 159 15.19 -5.81 9.94
N GLY A 160 16.49 -5.83 9.62
CA GLY A 160 17.51 -5.16 10.45
C GLY A 160 17.58 -5.66 11.90
N GLY A 161 17.23 -6.93 12.14
CA GLY A 161 17.26 -7.54 13.48
C GLY A 161 16.02 -7.28 14.34
N GLU A 162 15.00 -6.57 13.86
CA GLU A 162 13.73 -6.33 14.56
C GLU A 162 12.54 -6.83 13.74
N LEU A 163 11.46 -7.22 14.44
CA LEU A 163 10.21 -7.58 13.79
C LEU A 163 9.51 -6.30 13.31
N GLN A 164 9.18 -6.23 12.03
CA GLN A 164 8.58 -5.06 11.39
C GLN A 164 7.31 -5.45 10.65
N ASN A 165 6.36 -4.52 10.59
CA ASN A 165 5.18 -4.60 9.75
C ASN A 165 5.20 -3.46 8.73
N ILE A 166 5.04 -3.80 7.45
CA ILE A 166 4.88 -2.86 6.35
C ILE A 166 3.44 -2.97 5.86
N TYR A 167 2.71 -1.85 5.86
CA TYR A 167 1.32 -1.77 5.43
C TYR A 167 1.19 -0.95 4.16
N PHE A 168 0.35 -1.40 3.24
CA PHE A 168 -0.04 -0.65 2.05
C PHE A 168 -1.46 -1.06 1.62
N VAL A 169 -2.09 -0.23 0.78
CA VAL A 169 -3.45 -0.45 0.28
C VAL A 169 -3.49 -0.33 -1.23
N LEU A 170 -4.30 -1.18 -1.88
CA LEU A 170 -4.47 -1.19 -3.35
C LEU A 170 -5.94 -1.36 -3.71
N ARG A 171 -6.32 -0.82 -4.86
CA ARG A 171 -7.55 -1.17 -5.56
C ARG A 171 -7.28 -2.31 -6.54
N THR A 172 -8.22 -3.23 -6.64
CA THR A 172 -8.15 -4.39 -7.53
C THR A 172 -9.53 -4.76 -8.03
N ASP A 173 -9.59 -5.65 -9.03
CA ASP A 173 -10.84 -6.33 -9.38
C ASP A 173 -11.14 -7.44 -8.38
N ALA A 174 -12.43 -7.75 -8.17
CA ALA A 174 -12.82 -8.87 -7.30
C ALA A 174 -12.36 -10.25 -7.84
N GLY A 175 -12.15 -10.35 -9.15
CA GLY A 175 -11.69 -11.55 -9.85
C GLY A 175 -11.19 -11.20 -11.24
N SER A 176 -10.57 -12.16 -11.94
CA SER A 176 -10.08 -11.93 -13.30
C SER A 176 -11.23 -11.51 -14.21
N VAL A 177 -11.20 -10.29 -14.72
CA VAL A 177 -11.94 -9.95 -15.94
C VAL A 177 -11.12 -10.58 -17.06
N GLY A 178 -11.51 -11.77 -17.53
CA GLY A 178 -11.00 -12.28 -18.80
C GLY A 178 -11.19 -11.21 -19.89
N PRO A 179 -10.42 -11.25 -20.99
CA PRO A 179 -10.45 -10.18 -21.99
C PRO A 179 -11.91 -9.88 -22.35
N SER A 180 -12.30 -8.62 -22.20
CA SER A 180 -13.64 -8.12 -22.51
C SER A 180 -14.05 -8.68 -23.88
N LEU A 181 -15.08 -9.52 -23.90
CA LEU A 181 -15.65 -10.07 -25.14
C LEU A 181 -16.26 -8.97 -26.01
#